data_AF-A0A950Y5G9-F1
#
_entry.id   AF-A0A950Y5G9-F1
#
_cell.length_a   1.000
_cell.length_b   1.000
_cell.length_c   1.000
_cell.angle_alpha   90.00
_cell.angle_beta   90.00
_cell.angle_gamma   90.00
#
_symmetry.space_group_name_H-M   'P 1'
#
loop_
_entity.id
_entity.type
_entity.pdbx_description
1 polymer ?
#
loop_
_entity_poly.entity_id
_entity_poly.type
_entity_poly.pdbx_seq_one_letter_code
_entity_poly.pdbx_strand_id
1 'polypeptide(L)'
;MEHLSDYPVLVAHSEQSDGSAVGRAVSELASALAEKELTVEFASSAADVEFAVSRDVGIGAALLDPELFGDEARLIEVLDSIHARSDGVPVMMLVRRGQVGELPLAIAERTRGAFWLDEDTPTFVAGRVERLVGDYVAGLLSPFFGALKRYVDDYNWVWCCPGHNGGMFYRKTALGRIFFDFVGEEFMRGDLCNASPELGSILQHQGPVLEAERRAAEVFGAERTYFVLNGTSTSNKMVTLSLLRPGDMVLFDRNCHKSNHHGALMLAGAIPVYLNPTRDANGIIGPIDWRYLDEDYIREQIRRHPLVRDPEAWERPRPFR
;
A
#
# COMPACT_ATOMS: atom_id res chain seq x y z
N MET A 1 -12.74 -17.17 -3.31
CA MET A 1 -12.95 -17.04 -1.85
C MET A 1 -11.62 -16.53 -1.31
N GLU A 2 -11.59 -15.38 -0.65
CA GLU A 2 -10.34 -14.90 -0.06
C GLU A 2 -9.85 -15.94 0.96
N HIS A 3 -8.55 -16.27 0.96
CA HIS A 3 -7.95 -17.19 1.91
C HIS A 3 -7.90 -16.51 3.29
N LEU A 4 -9.04 -16.48 3.98
CA LEU A 4 -9.15 -15.84 5.30
C LEU A 4 -8.26 -16.51 6.35
N SER A 5 -7.82 -17.76 6.08
CA SER A 5 -6.83 -18.49 6.87
C SER A 5 -5.50 -17.76 7.03
N ASP A 6 -5.15 -16.87 6.09
CA ASP A 6 -3.90 -16.08 6.12
C ASP A 6 -3.99 -14.89 7.10
N TYR A 7 -5.19 -14.61 7.64
CA TYR A 7 -5.45 -13.48 8.52
C TYR A 7 -5.91 -14.00 9.90
N PRO A 8 -4.96 -14.31 10.81
CA PRO A 8 -5.31 -14.93 12.09
C PRO A 8 -6.21 -14.05 12.95
N VAL A 9 -7.10 -14.68 13.69
CA VAL A 9 -7.91 -14.06 14.74
C VAL A 9 -7.17 -14.19 16.06
N LEU A 10 -6.76 -13.08 16.64
CA LEU A 10 -6.13 -13.04 17.95
C LEU A 10 -7.21 -13.16 19.04
N VAL A 11 -7.20 -14.24 19.82
CA VAL A 11 -8.10 -14.46 20.94
C VAL A 11 -7.31 -14.30 22.24
N ALA A 12 -7.50 -13.18 22.91
CA ALA A 12 -6.82 -12.84 24.15
C ALA A 12 -7.72 -13.06 25.36
N HIS A 13 -7.41 -14.07 26.16
CA HIS A 13 -8.16 -14.42 27.36
C HIS A 13 -7.24 -15.12 28.38
N SER A 14 -7.46 -14.83 29.67
CA SER A 14 -6.62 -15.34 30.78
C SER A 14 -6.78 -16.86 31.01
N GLU A 15 -8.00 -17.37 30.84
CA GLU A 15 -8.30 -18.80 30.92
C GLU A 15 -8.41 -19.43 29.53
N GLN A 16 -7.57 -20.43 29.25
CA GLN A 16 -7.51 -21.16 27.97
C GLN A 16 -7.61 -22.68 28.13
N SER A 17 -7.80 -23.17 29.36
CA SER A 17 -7.86 -24.61 29.65
C SER A 17 -9.30 -25.09 29.79
N ASP A 18 -9.60 -26.30 29.30
CA ASP A 18 -10.91 -26.95 29.47
C ASP A 18 -11.27 -27.28 30.94
N GLY A 19 -10.36 -27.01 31.88
CA GLY A 19 -10.54 -27.23 33.32
C GLY A 19 -11.57 -26.31 33.99
N SER A 20 -11.95 -25.20 33.35
CA SER A 20 -12.96 -24.27 33.84
C SER A 20 -14.12 -24.10 32.84
N ALA A 21 -15.26 -23.59 33.31
CA ALA A 21 -16.39 -23.32 32.42
C ALA A 21 -16.07 -22.22 31.39
N VAL A 22 -15.31 -21.20 31.81
CA VAL A 22 -14.89 -20.09 30.95
C VAL A 22 -13.88 -20.58 29.91
N GLY A 23 -12.87 -21.34 30.33
CA GLY A 23 -11.88 -21.89 29.40
C GLY A 23 -12.49 -22.85 28.37
N ARG A 24 -13.52 -23.63 28.74
CA ARG A 24 -14.32 -24.40 27.76
C ARG A 24 -15.05 -23.50 26.76
N ALA A 25 -15.67 -22.42 27.20
CA ALA A 25 -16.35 -21.48 26.29
C ALA A 25 -15.37 -20.84 25.29
N VAL A 26 -14.16 -20.47 25.74
CA VAL A 26 -13.09 -19.94 24.87
C VAL A 26 -12.58 -21.01 23.88
N SER A 27 -12.40 -22.24 24.35
CA SER A 27 -12.00 -23.40 23.53
C SER A 27 -13.04 -23.76 22.46
N GLU A 28 -14.33 -23.72 22.83
CA GLU A 28 -15.46 -23.90 21.91
C GLU A 28 -15.53 -22.77 20.88
N LEU A 29 -15.31 -21.52 21.29
CA LEU A 29 -15.22 -20.37 20.37
C LEU A 29 -14.09 -20.54 19.35
N ALA A 30 -12.89 -20.90 19.80
CA ALA A 30 -11.76 -21.11 18.90
C ALA A 30 -12.01 -22.26 17.92
N SER A 31 -12.65 -23.33 18.39
CA SER A 31 -13.07 -24.45 17.54
C SER A 31 -14.08 -23.99 16.48
N ALA A 32 -15.08 -23.18 16.87
CA ALA A 32 -16.06 -22.59 15.95
C ALA A 32 -15.42 -21.63 14.93
N LEU A 33 -14.38 -20.87 15.32
CA LEU A 33 -13.61 -20.02 14.40
C LEU A 33 -12.82 -20.88 13.40
N ALA A 34 -12.19 -21.97 13.85
CA ALA A 34 -11.46 -22.89 12.98
C ALA A 34 -12.39 -23.62 11.98
N GLU A 35 -13.63 -23.92 12.37
CA GLU A 35 -14.67 -24.44 11.46
C GLU A 35 -15.05 -23.44 10.35
N LYS A 36 -14.77 -22.15 10.54
CA LYS A 36 -14.88 -21.08 9.53
C LYS A 36 -13.60 -20.86 8.71
N GLU A 37 -12.64 -21.78 8.80
CA GLU A 37 -11.34 -21.69 8.14
C GLU A 37 -10.50 -20.48 8.60
N LEU A 38 -10.81 -19.91 9.77
CA LEU A 38 -10.02 -18.84 10.37
C LEU A 38 -8.92 -19.46 11.24
N THR A 39 -7.68 -19.01 11.02
CA THR A 39 -6.57 -19.35 11.91
C THR A 39 -6.77 -18.61 13.24
N VAL A 40 -6.59 -19.29 14.37
CA VAL A 40 -6.74 -18.69 15.71
C VAL A 40 -5.38 -18.62 16.38
N GLU A 41 -5.00 -17.44 16.84
CA GLU A 41 -3.84 -17.24 17.70
C GLU A 41 -4.29 -16.87 19.10
N PHE A 42 -3.77 -17.57 20.11
CA PHE A 42 -4.11 -17.30 21.50
C PHE A 42 -3.08 -16.40 22.17
N ALA A 43 -3.57 -15.47 22.98
CA ALA A 43 -2.74 -14.69 23.89
C ALA A 43 -3.27 -14.80 25.33
N SER A 44 -2.38 -15.12 26.27
CA SER A 44 -2.74 -15.42 27.67
C SER A 44 -2.42 -14.29 28.65
N SER A 45 -1.83 -13.20 28.16
CA SER A 45 -1.52 -12.00 28.95
C SER A 45 -1.44 -10.77 28.06
N ALA A 46 -1.54 -9.58 28.64
CA ALA A 46 -1.36 -8.34 27.90
C ALA A 46 0.02 -8.25 27.19
N ALA A 47 1.09 -8.75 27.81
CA ALA A 47 2.42 -8.79 27.18
C ALA A 47 2.47 -9.75 25.97
N ASP A 48 1.68 -10.81 26.00
CA ASP A 48 1.55 -11.79 24.91
C ASP A 48 0.77 -11.17 23.74
N VAL A 49 -0.29 -10.40 24.03
CA VAL A 49 -1.01 -9.60 23.03
C VAL A 49 -0.07 -8.58 22.37
N GLU A 50 0.65 -7.80 23.17
CA GLU A 50 1.63 -6.83 22.67
C GLU A 50 2.68 -7.50 21.79
N PHE A 51 3.18 -8.68 22.19
CA PHE A 51 4.13 -9.44 21.41
C PHE A 51 3.54 -9.95 20.10
N ALA A 52 2.34 -10.54 20.11
CA ALA A 52 1.64 -11.03 18.92
C ALA A 52 1.42 -9.90 17.90
N VAL A 53 0.88 -8.76 18.36
CA VAL A 53 0.67 -7.56 17.55
C VAL A 53 2.00 -6.97 17.03
N SER A 54 3.08 -7.11 17.81
CA SER A 54 4.39 -6.63 17.39
C SER A 54 5.05 -7.49 16.31
N ARG A 55 4.79 -8.80 16.35
CA ARG A 55 5.41 -9.83 15.51
C ARG A 55 4.68 -10.03 14.19
N ASP A 56 3.35 -10.06 14.22
CA ASP A 56 2.52 -10.35 13.05
C ASP A 56 1.68 -9.13 12.65
N VAL A 57 1.79 -8.76 11.37
CA VAL A 57 1.04 -7.64 10.76
C VAL A 57 -0.26 -8.11 10.09
N GLY A 58 -0.49 -9.42 10.01
CA GLY A 58 -1.58 -10.04 9.28
C GLY A 58 -2.87 -10.28 10.06
N ILE A 59 -2.98 -9.83 11.33
CA ILE A 59 -4.17 -10.12 12.16
C ILE A 59 -5.44 -9.64 11.45
N GLY A 60 -6.40 -10.55 11.27
CA GLY A 60 -7.70 -10.29 10.64
C GLY A 60 -8.75 -9.73 11.59
N ALA A 61 -8.65 -10.09 12.87
CA ALA A 61 -9.50 -9.56 13.96
C ALA A 61 -8.83 -9.82 15.32
N ALA A 62 -9.21 -9.04 16.34
CA ALA A 62 -8.79 -9.28 17.71
C ALA A 62 -10.01 -9.39 18.65
N LEU A 63 -10.08 -10.45 19.43
CA LEU A 63 -11.09 -10.69 20.46
C LEU A 63 -10.38 -10.59 21.81
N LEU A 64 -10.61 -9.50 22.55
CA LEU A 64 -9.85 -9.20 23.76
C LEU A 64 -10.74 -9.24 25.00
N ASP A 65 -10.34 -10.00 26.01
CA ASP A 65 -10.86 -9.89 27.37
C ASP A 65 -10.27 -8.64 28.05
N PRO A 66 -11.07 -7.62 28.41
CA PRO A 66 -10.56 -6.41 29.03
C PRO A 66 -9.93 -6.66 30.41
N GLU A 67 -10.32 -7.71 31.14
CA GLU A 67 -9.75 -8.04 32.45
C GLU A 67 -8.27 -8.44 32.35
N LEU A 68 -7.83 -8.92 31.18
CA LEU A 68 -6.46 -9.36 30.92
C LEU A 68 -5.41 -8.24 31.09
N PHE A 69 -5.85 -6.98 30.93
CA PHE A 69 -4.97 -5.82 30.89
C PHE A 69 -4.80 -5.16 32.27
N GLY A 70 -5.65 -5.50 33.25
CA GLY A 70 -5.59 -5.03 34.63
C GLY A 70 -5.99 -3.56 34.84
N ASP A 71 -5.72 -2.69 33.87
CA ASP A 71 -6.15 -1.29 33.88
C ASP A 71 -6.56 -0.80 32.48
N GLU A 72 -7.41 0.23 32.46
CA GLU A 72 -7.97 0.83 31.25
C GLU A 72 -6.88 1.48 30.38
N ALA A 73 -5.88 2.11 30.99
CA ALA A 73 -4.85 2.84 30.25
C ALA A 73 -4.01 1.87 29.39
N ARG A 74 -3.65 0.72 29.96
CA ARG A 74 -2.92 -0.33 29.24
C ARG A 74 -3.75 -0.93 28.11
N LEU A 75 -5.04 -1.18 28.32
CA LEU A 75 -5.91 -1.66 27.24
C LEU A 75 -5.97 -0.63 26.11
N ILE A 76 -6.12 0.67 26.42
CA ILE A 76 -6.10 1.73 25.42
C ILE A 76 -4.76 1.77 24.66
N GLU A 77 -3.63 1.66 25.35
CA GLU A 77 -2.31 1.62 24.71
C GLU A 77 -2.17 0.43 23.74
N VAL A 78 -2.70 -0.74 24.12
CA VAL A 78 -2.71 -1.93 23.26
C VAL A 78 -3.63 -1.74 22.05
N LEU A 79 -4.84 -1.19 22.25
CA LEU A 79 -5.78 -0.89 21.16
C LEU A 79 -5.18 0.12 20.17
N ASP A 80 -4.51 1.16 20.69
CA ASP A 80 -3.83 2.15 19.86
C ASP A 80 -2.65 1.53 19.09
N SER A 81 -1.90 0.61 19.73
CA SER A 81 -0.82 -0.14 19.06
C SER A 81 -1.34 -1.04 17.94
N ILE A 82 -2.49 -1.70 18.13
CA ILE A 82 -3.16 -2.51 17.12
C ILE A 82 -3.53 -1.64 15.91
N HIS A 83 -4.26 -0.54 16.12
CA HIS A 83 -4.70 0.31 15.00
C HIS A 83 -3.57 1.11 14.35
N ALA A 84 -2.51 1.46 15.09
CA ALA A 84 -1.34 2.13 14.52
C ALA A 84 -0.59 1.25 13.51
N ARG A 85 -0.69 -0.07 13.65
CA ARG A 85 -0.08 -1.04 12.74
C ARG A 85 -1.02 -1.46 11.61
N SER A 86 -2.29 -1.69 11.96
CA SER A 86 -3.31 -2.21 11.06
C SER A 86 -4.58 -1.38 11.19
N ASP A 87 -4.65 -0.28 10.43
CA ASP A 87 -5.83 0.59 10.43
C ASP A 87 -7.08 -0.17 9.96
N GLY A 88 -8.18 -0.01 10.68
CA GLY A 88 -9.46 -0.66 10.37
C GLY A 88 -9.61 -2.13 10.78
N VAL A 89 -8.60 -2.75 11.42
CA VAL A 89 -8.73 -4.12 11.93
C VAL A 89 -9.88 -4.20 12.96
N PRO A 90 -10.81 -5.17 12.83
CA PRO A 90 -11.92 -5.28 13.76
C PRO A 90 -11.45 -5.82 15.12
N VAL A 91 -11.49 -4.96 16.13
CA VAL A 91 -11.29 -5.35 17.54
C VAL A 91 -12.64 -5.48 18.25
N MET A 92 -12.87 -6.60 18.92
CA MET A 92 -14.09 -6.90 19.69
C MET A 92 -13.73 -7.23 21.13
N MET A 93 -14.55 -6.80 22.09
CA MET A 93 -14.36 -7.17 23.49
C MET A 93 -15.06 -8.50 23.81
N LEU A 94 -14.38 -9.40 24.52
CA LEU A 94 -14.97 -10.60 25.13
C LEU A 94 -15.35 -10.25 26.56
N VAL A 95 -16.65 -10.13 26.82
CA VAL A 95 -17.16 -9.65 28.12
C VAL A 95 -18.30 -10.53 28.59
N ARG A 96 -18.70 -10.36 29.85
CA ARG A 96 -19.95 -10.89 30.39
C ARG A 96 -21.05 -9.86 30.25
N ARG A 97 -22.33 -10.28 30.23
CA ARG A 97 -23.46 -9.35 30.05
C ARG A 97 -23.46 -8.12 30.97
N GLY A 98 -23.06 -8.30 32.23
CA GLY A 98 -23.00 -7.20 33.21
C GLY A 98 -21.95 -6.13 32.90
N GLN A 99 -20.92 -6.45 32.12
CA GLN A 99 -19.75 -5.59 31.90
C GLN A 99 -19.90 -4.64 30.72
N VAL A 100 -20.81 -4.90 29.77
CA VAL A 100 -20.97 -4.03 28.58
C VAL A 100 -21.38 -2.61 28.95
N GLY A 101 -22.25 -2.45 29.97
CA GLY A 101 -22.67 -1.13 30.43
C GLY A 101 -21.58 -0.34 31.15
N GLU A 102 -20.48 -1.01 31.51
CA GLU A 102 -19.34 -0.44 32.24
C GLU A 102 -18.16 -0.12 31.32
N LEU A 103 -18.21 -0.50 30.04
CA LEU A 103 -17.14 -0.22 29.08
C LEU A 103 -16.98 1.31 28.88
N PRO A 104 -15.80 1.86 29.21
CA PRO A 104 -15.51 3.27 28.99
C PRO A 104 -15.67 3.67 27.52
N LEU A 105 -16.13 4.90 27.28
CA LEU A 105 -16.29 5.43 25.93
C LEU A 105 -14.98 5.38 25.12
N ALA A 106 -13.84 5.60 25.77
CA ALA A 106 -12.52 5.55 25.14
C ALA A 106 -12.20 4.17 24.55
N ILE A 107 -12.66 3.08 25.17
CA ILE A 107 -12.53 1.71 24.65
C ILE A 107 -13.59 1.45 23.58
N ALA A 108 -14.83 1.90 23.79
CA ALA A 108 -15.91 1.73 22.84
C ALA A 108 -15.61 2.38 21.47
N GLU A 109 -14.99 3.56 21.45
CA GLU A 109 -14.58 4.26 20.22
C GLU A 109 -13.48 3.53 19.42
N ARG A 110 -12.72 2.65 20.08
CA ARG A 110 -11.64 1.86 19.49
C ARG A 110 -12.04 0.43 19.17
N THR A 111 -13.28 0.05 19.39
CA THR A 111 -13.73 -1.32 19.21
C THR A 111 -14.95 -1.34 18.30
N ARG A 112 -15.14 -2.43 17.58
CA ARG A 112 -16.28 -2.62 16.67
C ARG A 112 -17.49 -3.21 17.39
N GLY A 113 -17.31 -3.63 18.64
CA GLY A 113 -18.37 -4.12 19.51
C GLY A 113 -17.84 -5.06 20.60
N ALA A 114 -18.77 -5.80 21.20
CA ALA A 114 -18.48 -6.80 22.22
C ALA A 114 -19.31 -8.06 21.97
N PHE A 115 -18.81 -9.19 22.47
CA PHE A 115 -19.48 -10.48 22.52
C PHE A 115 -19.67 -10.91 23.97
N TRP A 116 -20.81 -11.53 24.27
CA TRP A 116 -21.10 -12.05 25.60
C TRP A 116 -20.69 -13.50 25.70
N LEU A 117 -19.58 -13.79 26.39
CA LEU A 117 -19.05 -15.14 26.50
C LEU A 117 -20.02 -16.10 27.21
N ASP A 118 -20.91 -15.57 28.06
CA ASP A 118 -21.89 -16.32 28.85
C ASP A 118 -23.29 -16.45 28.20
N GLU A 119 -23.55 -15.76 27.08
CA GLU A 119 -24.87 -15.77 26.42
C GLU A 119 -24.81 -16.08 24.91
N ASP A 120 -23.77 -15.61 24.22
CA ASP A 120 -23.64 -15.81 22.78
C ASP A 120 -23.14 -17.22 22.45
N THR A 121 -23.70 -17.82 21.41
CA THR A 121 -23.22 -19.14 20.97
C THR A 121 -21.89 -19.00 20.21
N PRO A 122 -20.93 -19.93 20.39
CA PRO A 122 -19.67 -19.95 19.66
C PRO A 122 -19.84 -19.81 18.14
N THR A 123 -20.81 -20.51 17.56
CA THR A 123 -21.11 -20.47 16.12
C THR A 123 -21.59 -19.09 15.65
N PHE A 124 -22.39 -18.38 16.46
CA PHE A 124 -22.84 -17.02 16.13
C PHE A 124 -21.67 -16.03 16.14
N VAL A 125 -20.84 -16.08 17.20
CA VAL A 125 -19.64 -15.25 17.32
C VAL A 125 -18.71 -15.50 16.14
N ALA A 126 -18.39 -16.77 15.86
CA ALA A 126 -17.50 -17.16 14.77
C ALA A 126 -17.99 -16.67 13.40
N GLY A 127 -19.29 -16.82 13.09
CA GLY A 127 -19.85 -16.31 11.83
C GLY A 127 -19.82 -14.78 11.73
N ARG A 128 -19.95 -14.06 12.85
CA ARG A 128 -19.80 -12.60 12.86
C ARG A 128 -18.35 -12.18 12.67
N VAL A 129 -17.41 -12.87 13.31
CA VAL A 129 -15.97 -12.63 13.12
C VAL A 129 -15.54 -12.92 11.69
N GLU A 130 -15.94 -14.05 11.11
CA GLU A 130 -15.70 -14.39 9.70
C GLU A 130 -16.14 -13.26 8.76
N ARG A 131 -17.35 -12.73 8.96
CA ARG A 131 -17.83 -11.57 8.18
C ARG A 131 -16.96 -10.33 8.38
N LEU A 132 -16.60 -10.01 9.62
CA LEU A 132 -15.79 -8.83 9.93
C LEU A 132 -14.39 -8.91 9.32
N VAL A 133 -13.76 -10.09 9.39
CA VAL A 133 -12.47 -10.37 8.74
C VAL A 133 -12.61 -10.25 7.23
N GLY A 134 -13.65 -10.84 6.62
CA GLY A 134 -13.90 -10.72 5.18
C GLY A 134 -14.13 -9.28 4.73
N ASP A 135 -14.93 -8.51 5.46
CA ASP A 135 -15.16 -7.07 5.17
C ASP A 135 -13.84 -6.26 5.30
N TYR A 136 -13.00 -6.60 6.27
CA TYR A 136 -11.69 -5.97 6.48
C TYR A 136 -10.71 -6.30 5.35
N VAL A 137 -10.50 -7.58 5.04
CA VAL A 137 -9.58 -8.04 3.99
C VAL A 137 -9.99 -7.50 2.62
N ALA A 138 -11.28 -7.51 2.30
CA ALA A 138 -11.78 -6.90 1.06
C ALA A 138 -11.48 -5.39 0.99
N GLY A 139 -11.49 -4.70 2.14
CA GLY A 139 -11.14 -3.29 2.27
C GLY A 139 -9.64 -2.99 2.12
N LEU A 140 -8.76 -3.95 2.35
CA LEU A 140 -7.31 -3.80 2.19
C LEU A 140 -6.88 -3.76 0.71
N LEU A 141 -7.66 -4.38 -0.18
CA LEU A 141 -7.29 -4.52 -1.58
C LEU A 141 -7.45 -3.20 -2.33
N SER A 142 -6.33 -2.69 -2.87
CA SER A 142 -6.38 -1.52 -3.77
C SER A 142 -7.15 -1.85 -5.06
N PRO A 143 -7.73 -0.85 -5.76
CA PRO A 143 -8.61 -1.11 -6.90
C PRO A 143 -8.02 -2.05 -7.96
N PHE A 144 -6.78 -1.79 -8.40
CA PHE A 144 -6.12 -2.63 -9.40
C PHE A 144 -5.67 -3.98 -8.85
N PHE A 145 -5.00 -4.02 -7.69
CA PHE A 145 -4.51 -5.28 -7.13
C PHE A 145 -5.66 -6.22 -6.75
N GLY A 146 -6.75 -5.70 -6.19
CA GLY A 146 -7.95 -6.49 -5.89
C GLY A 146 -8.60 -7.05 -7.15
N ALA A 147 -8.68 -6.27 -8.23
CA ALA A 147 -9.18 -6.76 -9.52
C ALA A 147 -8.26 -7.85 -10.10
N LEU A 148 -6.94 -7.64 -10.07
CA LEU A 148 -5.96 -8.63 -10.54
C LEU A 148 -6.03 -9.92 -9.71
N LYS A 149 -6.12 -9.82 -8.38
CA LYS A 149 -6.22 -10.98 -7.50
C LYS A 149 -7.47 -11.79 -7.82
N ARG A 150 -8.63 -11.14 -7.96
CA ARG A 150 -9.89 -11.82 -8.36
C ARG A 150 -9.77 -12.47 -9.73
N TYR A 151 -9.20 -11.78 -10.71
CA TYR A 151 -8.93 -12.37 -12.03
C TYR A 151 -8.11 -13.66 -11.93
N VAL A 152 -7.05 -13.64 -11.11
CA VAL A 152 -6.22 -14.81 -10.87
C VAL A 152 -7.03 -15.89 -10.17
N ASP A 153 -7.78 -15.57 -9.12
CA ASP A 153 -8.60 -16.52 -8.35
C ASP A 153 -9.75 -17.14 -9.16
N ASP A 154 -10.15 -16.55 -10.30
CA ASP A 154 -11.23 -17.06 -11.17
C ASP A 154 -10.77 -18.15 -12.16
N TYR A 155 -9.48 -18.49 -12.21
CA TYR A 155 -8.92 -19.54 -13.09
C TYR A 155 -9.29 -19.37 -14.57
N ASN A 156 -9.30 -18.12 -15.03
CA ASN A 156 -9.66 -17.77 -16.41
C ASN A 156 -8.75 -18.44 -17.45
N TRP A 157 -9.34 -18.91 -18.55
CA TRP A 157 -8.59 -19.39 -19.70
C TRP A 157 -7.99 -18.22 -20.48
N VAL A 158 -6.68 -18.19 -20.58
CA VAL A 158 -5.95 -17.20 -21.39
C VAL A 158 -5.66 -17.84 -22.75
N TRP A 159 -6.26 -17.31 -23.82
CA TRP A 159 -6.02 -17.72 -25.21
C TRP A 159 -5.26 -16.65 -26.00
N CYS A 160 -4.53 -15.80 -25.29
CA CYS A 160 -3.85 -14.63 -25.82
C CYS A 160 -2.42 -14.54 -25.29
N CYS A 161 -1.78 -13.38 -25.50
CA CYS A 161 -0.56 -13.06 -24.79
C CYS A 161 -0.78 -13.02 -23.26
N PRO A 162 0.27 -13.23 -22.46
CA PRO A 162 1.58 -13.76 -22.85
C PRO A 162 1.55 -15.26 -23.20
N GLY A 163 2.41 -15.69 -24.13
CA GLY A 163 2.40 -17.06 -24.67
C GLY A 163 2.73 -18.19 -23.68
N HIS A 164 3.15 -17.87 -22.45
CA HIS A 164 3.33 -18.87 -21.41
C HIS A 164 2.00 -19.42 -20.86
N ASN A 165 0.87 -18.73 -21.14
CA ASN A 165 -0.49 -19.13 -20.76
C ASN A 165 -0.62 -19.46 -19.28
N GLY A 166 -0.46 -18.47 -18.40
CA GLY A 166 -0.48 -18.69 -16.95
C GLY A 166 0.70 -19.53 -16.44
N GLY A 167 1.73 -19.72 -17.25
CA GLY A 167 2.94 -20.48 -16.92
C GLY A 167 2.90 -21.94 -17.36
N MET A 168 1.79 -22.41 -17.92
CA MET A 168 1.61 -23.81 -18.37
C MET A 168 2.67 -24.25 -19.39
N PHE A 169 3.18 -23.34 -20.22
CA PHE A 169 4.20 -23.71 -21.21
C PHE A 169 5.59 -23.91 -20.59
N TYR A 170 5.89 -23.29 -19.45
CA TYR A 170 7.14 -23.56 -18.74
C TYR A 170 7.21 -25.02 -18.27
N ARG A 171 6.06 -25.63 -17.94
CA ARG A 171 5.97 -27.03 -17.53
C ARG A 171 6.31 -28.06 -18.62
N LYS A 172 6.49 -27.63 -19.88
CA LYS A 172 6.84 -28.52 -21.02
C LYS A 172 8.33 -28.91 -21.07
N THR A 173 9.18 -28.30 -20.25
CA THR A 173 10.61 -28.64 -20.15
C THR A 173 11.02 -28.81 -18.68
N ALA A 174 12.05 -29.62 -18.43
CA ALA A 174 12.54 -29.82 -17.06
C ALA A 174 13.04 -28.50 -16.43
N LEU A 175 13.78 -27.69 -17.18
CA LEU A 175 14.25 -26.38 -16.72
C LEU A 175 13.09 -25.40 -16.47
N GLY A 176 12.12 -25.36 -17.38
CA GLY A 176 10.96 -24.48 -17.23
C GLY A 176 10.10 -24.87 -16.02
N ARG A 177 10.00 -26.16 -15.68
CA ARG A 177 9.31 -26.58 -14.46
C ARG A 177 10.01 -26.06 -13.20
N ILE A 178 11.34 -26.14 -13.12
CA ILE A 178 12.12 -25.55 -12.01
C ILE A 178 11.84 -24.05 -11.91
N PHE A 179 11.80 -23.35 -13.05
CA PHE A 179 11.50 -21.92 -13.07
C PHE A 179 10.07 -21.61 -12.61
N PHE A 180 9.08 -22.37 -13.09
CA PHE A 180 7.68 -22.22 -12.69
C PHE A 180 7.49 -22.45 -11.18
N ASP A 181 8.09 -23.52 -10.64
CA ASP A 181 8.00 -23.84 -9.21
C ASP A 181 8.73 -22.79 -8.35
N PHE A 182 9.79 -22.16 -8.87
CA PHE A 182 10.50 -21.08 -8.18
C PHE A 182 9.74 -19.75 -8.17
N VAL A 183 9.14 -19.36 -9.30
CA VAL A 183 8.46 -18.06 -9.42
C VAL A 183 7.04 -18.10 -8.83
N GLY A 184 6.34 -19.24 -8.93
CA GLY A 184 4.98 -19.41 -8.43
C GLY A 184 3.90 -19.27 -9.52
N GLU A 185 2.84 -20.06 -9.38
CA GLU A 185 1.74 -20.12 -10.35
C GLU A 185 0.89 -18.85 -10.34
N GLU A 186 0.64 -18.28 -9.16
CA GLU A 186 -0.18 -17.09 -8.95
C GLU A 186 0.41 -15.88 -9.69
N PHE A 187 1.73 -15.70 -9.59
CA PHE A 187 2.44 -14.66 -10.33
C PHE A 187 2.31 -14.88 -11.84
N MET A 188 2.55 -16.10 -12.31
CA MET A 188 2.48 -16.43 -13.74
C MET A 188 1.07 -16.27 -14.33
N ARG A 189 0.03 -16.47 -13.53
CA ARG A 189 -1.36 -16.22 -13.92
C ARG A 189 -1.73 -14.74 -13.87
N GLY A 190 -1.07 -13.96 -13.02
CA GLY A 190 -1.18 -12.51 -12.98
C GLY A 190 -0.40 -11.79 -14.09
N ASP A 191 0.57 -12.46 -14.73
CA ASP A 191 1.27 -11.92 -15.92
C ASP A 191 0.37 -12.00 -17.16
N LEU A 192 -0.35 -10.90 -17.38
CA LEU A 192 -1.40 -10.76 -18.38
C LEU A 192 -1.10 -9.59 -19.31
N CYS A 193 -1.66 -9.64 -20.52
CA CYS A 193 -1.64 -8.50 -21.43
C CYS A 193 -2.97 -7.73 -21.41
N ASN A 194 -3.04 -6.65 -22.16
CA ASN A 194 -4.22 -5.79 -22.31
C ASN A 194 -5.45 -6.47 -22.95
N ALA A 195 -5.35 -7.77 -23.27
CA ALA A 195 -6.46 -8.56 -23.78
C ALA A 195 -7.47 -8.98 -22.71
N SER A 196 -7.19 -8.73 -21.42
CA SER A 196 -8.11 -8.92 -20.29
C SER A 196 -8.87 -7.62 -20.00
N PRO A 197 -10.06 -7.39 -20.59
CA PRO A 197 -10.70 -6.07 -20.58
C PRO A 197 -11.16 -5.65 -19.18
N GLU A 198 -11.45 -6.60 -18.31
CA GLU A 198 -11.85 -6.38 -16.92
C GLU A 198 -10.75 -5.72 -16.06
N LEU A 199 -9.48 -5.85 -16.44
CA LEU A 199 -8.37 -5.16 -15.78
C LEU A 199 -8.11 -3.76 -16.35
N GLY A 200 -8.79 -3.40 -17.44
CA GLY A 200 -8.63 -2.12 -18.10
C GLY A 200 -7.30 -2.00 -18.85
N SER A 201 -6.77 -0.78 -18.93
CA SER A 201 -5.60 -0.49 -19.75
C SER A 201 -4.78 0.64 -19.16
N ILE A 202 -3.48 0.36 -18.93
CA ILE A 202 -2.53 1.34 -18.38
C ILE A 202 -2.29 2.48 -19.38
N LEU A 203 -2.13 2.17 -20.67
CA LEU A 203 -1.83 3.18 -21.69
C LEU A 203 -3.05 4.05 -22.03
N GLN A 204 -4.26 3.58 -21.75
CA GLN A 204 -5.50 4.32 -22.03
C GLN A 204 -6.13 4.91 -20.76
N HIS A 205 -5.59 4.61 -19.58
CA HIS A 205 -6.11 5.03 -18.28
C HIS A 205 -7.59 4.63 -18.11
N GLN A 206 -7.87 3.32 -18.12
CA GLN A 206 -9.23 2.78 -18.05
C GLN A 206 -9.37 1.66 -17.02
N GLY A 207 -10.59 1.45 -16.54
CA GLY A 207 -10.95 0.36 -15.62
C GLY A 207 -10.24 0.49 -14.26
N PRO A 208 -9.95 -0.66 -13.60
CA PRO A 208 -9.27 -0.68 -12.30
C PRO A 208 -7.94 0.08 -12.25
N VAL A 209 -7.23 0.20 -13.39
CA VAL A 209 -6.00 1.01 -13.45
C VAL A 209 -6.28 2.49 -13.19
N LEU A 210 -7.31 3.06 -13.84
CA LEU A 210 -7.67 4.47 -13.64
C LEU A 210 -8.13 4.73 -12.20
N GLU A 211 -8.88 3.79 -11.63
CA GLU A 211 -9.31 3.88 -10.23
C GLU A 211 -8.10 3.86 -9.28
N ALA A 212 -7.10 3.02 -9.55
CA ALA A 212 -5.87 2.99 -8.79
C ALA A 212 -5.04 4.27 -8.97
N GLU A 213 -4.96 4.84 -10.17
CA GLU A 213 -4.29 6.13 -10.42
C GLU A 213 -4.98 7.28 -9.67
N ARG A 214 -6.31 7.31 -9.64
CA ARG A 214 -7.09 8.29 -8.86
C ARG A 214 -6.87 8.13 -7.37
N ARG A 215 -6.92 6.89 -6.87
CA ARG A 215 -6.65 6.60 -5.46
C ARG A 215 -5.23 7.02 -5.06
N ALA A 216 -4.25 6.77 -5.91
CA ALA A 216 -2.89 7.23 -5.68
C ALA A 216 -2.81 8.77 -5.68
N ALA A 217 -3.52 9.46 -6.58
CA ALA A 217 -3.58 10.93 -6.57
C ALA A 217 -4.11 11.49 -5.23
N GLU A 218 -5.16 10.90 -4.67
CA GLU A 218 -5.67 11.26 -3.34
C GLU A 218 -4.63 11.04 -2.24
N VAL A 219 -3.99 9.86 -2.21
CA VAL A 219 -3.00 9.49 -1.19
C VAL A 219 -1.77 10.39 -1.23
N PHE A 220 -1.25 10.70 -2.43
CA PHE A 220 -0.07 11.53 -2.60
C PHE A 220 -0.37 13.04 -2.62
N GLY A 221 -1.64 13.44 -2.54
CA GLY A 221 -2.03 14.85 -2.60
C GLY A 221 -1.77 15.52 -3.96
N ALA A 222 -1.87 14.75 -5.05
CA ALA A 222 -1.66 15.23 -6.42
C ALA A 222 -3.00 15.45 -7.14
N GLU A 223 -3.03 16.37 -8.12
CA GLU A 223 -4.22 16.50 -8.99
C GLU A 223 -4.41 15.24 -9.86
N ARG A 224 -3.31 14.68 -10.36
CA ARG A 224 -3.29 13.46 -11.17
C ARG A 224 -2.02 12.67 -10.90
N THR A 225 -2.14 11.35 -10.96
CA THR A 225 -1.03 10.39 -10.86
C THR A 225 -1.04 9.49 -12.09
N TYR A 226 0.14 9.22 -12.62
CA TYR A 226 0.36 8.30 -13.74
C TYR A 226 1.29 7.18 -13.28
N PHE A 227 0.92 5.93 -13.53
CA PHE A 227 1.80 4.81 -13.25
C PHE A 227 2.83 4.60 -14.36
N VAL A 228 4.11 4.48 -13.97
CA VAL A 228 5.23 4.34 -14.91
C VAL A 228 6.01 3.06 -14.59
N LEU A 229 6.00 2.11 -15.53
CA LEU A 229 6.58 0.77 -15.37
C LEU A 229 8.08 0.68 -15.64
N ASN A 230 8.75 1.82 -15.91
CA ASN A 230 10.18 1.86 -16.23
C ASN A 230 10.94 2.91 -15.39
N GLY A 231 10.49 3.07 -14.14
CA GLY A 231 11.08 3.91 -13.10
C GLY A 231 11.05 5.43 -13.36
N THR A 232 11.47 6.20 -12.37
CA THR A 232 11.50 7.68 -12.42
C THR A 232 12.38 8.22 -13.55
N SER A 233 13.37 7.43 -14.01
CA SER A 233 14.16 7.78 -15.19
C SER A 233 13.30 7.94 -16.44
N THR A 234 12.24 7.15 -16.59
CA THR A 234 11.27 7.29 -17.70
C THR A 234 10.27 8.40 -17.40
N SER A 235 9.78 8.50 -16.16
CA SER A 235 8.89 9.59 -15.74
C SER A 235 9.48 10.97 -16.03
N ASN A 236 10.76 11.19 -15.70
CA ASN A 236 11.49 12.43 -16.00
C ASN A 236 11.53 12.73 -17.50
N LYS A 237 11.73 11.70 -18.35
CA LYS A 237 11.71 11.87 -19.81
C LYS A 237 10.30 12.19 -20.32
N MET A 238 9.27 11.54 -19.79
CA MET A 238 7.87 11.83 -20.15
C MET A 238 7.52 13.28 -19.82
N VAL A 239 7.84 13.75 -18.61
CA VAL A 239 7.61 15.15 -18.20
C VAL A 239 8.37 16.11 -19.10
N THR A 240 9.68 15.92 -19.26
CA THR A 240 10.50 16.85 -20.07
C THR A 240 10.09 16.87 -21.54
N LEU A 241 9.77 15.73 -22.15
CA LEU A 241 9.32 15.64 -23.54
C LEU A 241 7.90 16.19 -23.76
N SER A 242 7.06 16.23 -22.72
CA SER A 242 5.73 16.82 -22.84
C SER A 242 5.73 18.35 -22.69
N LEU A 243 6.71 18.90 -21.97
CA LEU A 243 6.80 20.33 -21.67
C LEU A 243 7.72 21.10 -22.63
N LEU A 244 8.78 20.47 -23.13
CA LEU A 244 9.88 21.13 -23.84
C LEU A 244 9.89 20.81 -25.33
N ARG A 245 10.30 21.79 -26.13
CA ARG A 245 10.58 21.67 -27.56
C ARG A 245 12.03 22.08 -27.87
N PRO A 246 12.57 21.68 -29.03
CA PRO A 246 13.92 22.08 -29.42
C PRO A 246 14.10 23.61 -29.39
N GLY A 247 15.12 24.07 -28.68
CA GLY A 247 15.44 25.49 -28.51
C GLY A 247 14.69 26.21 -27.39
N ASP A 248 13.72 25.56 -26.72
CA ASP A 248 13.14 26.13 -25.49
C ASP A 248 14.21 26.26 -24.40
N MET A 249 14.11 27.31 -23.59
CA MET A 249 14.95 27.47 -22.41
C MET A 249 14.31 26.78 -21.22
N VAL A 250 15.12 26.10 -20.41
CA VAL A 250 14.66 25.42 -19.19
C VAL A 250 15.55 25.80 -18.01
N LEU A 251 14.94 26.14 -16.87
CA LEU A 251 15.67 26.26 -15.61
C LEU A 251 16.07 24.86 -15.14
N PHE A 252 17.37 24.65 -15.00
CA PHE A 252 17.91 23.30 -14.92
C PHE A 252 18.84 23.15 -13.72
N ASP A 253 18.43 22.38 -12.72
CA ASP A 253 19.28 22.09 -11.57
C ASP A 253 20.58 21.42 -12.02
N ARG A 254 21.73 22.00 -11.65
CA ARG A 254 23.03 21.45 -11.97
C ARG A 254 23.27 20.12 -11.25
N ASN A 255 22.62 19.88 -10.11
CA ASN A 255 22.63 18.64 -9.36
C ASN A 255 21.44 17.74 -9.71
N CYS A 256 21.13 17.61 -11.01
CA CYS A 256 20.03 16.76 -11.44
C CYS A 256 20.47 15.31 -11.75
N HIS A 257 19.50 14.39 -11.73
CA HIS A 257 19.72 13.02 -12.17
C HIS A 257 19.96 12.96 -13.69
N LYS A 258 20.80 12.02 -14.15
CA LYS A 258 21.18 11.83 -15.57
C LYS A 258 19.97 11.75 -16.52
N SER A 259 18.83 11.23 -16.04
CA SER A 259 17.60 11.16 -16.83
C SER A 259 17.04 12.51 -17.26
N ASN A 260 17.21 13.57 -16.45
CA ASN A 260 16.79 14.92 -16.82
C ASN A 260 17.65 15.46 -17.95
N HIS A 261 18.96 15.19 -17.90
CA HIS A 261 19.86 15.52 -19.00
C HIS A 261 19.46 14.80 -20.29
N HIS A 262 19.16 13.50 -20.21
CA HIS A 262 18.72 12.73 -21.37
C HIS A 262 17.39 13.26 -21.92
N GLY A 263 16.40 13.50 -21.06
CA GLY A 263 15.07 13.96 -21.46
C GLY A 263 15.08 15.39 -22.02
N ALA A 264 15.45 16.37 -21.19
CA ALA A 264 15.35 17.78 -21.54
C ALA A 264 16.38 18.23 -22.58
N LEU A 265 17.65 17.79 -22.44
CA LEU A 265 18.71 18.36 -23.27
C LEU A 265 18.96 17.53 -24.53
N MET A 266 19.11 16.21 -24.38
CA MET A 266 19.44 15.35 -25.51
C MET A 266 18.23 15.05 -26.40
N LEU A 267 17.10 14.66 -25.81
CA LEU A 267 15.91 14.26 -26.58
C LEU A 267 15.05 15.46 -26.96
N ALA A 268 14.72 16.35 -26.01
CA ALA A 268 13.91 17.54 -26.30
C ALA A 268 14.71 18.68 -26.96
N GLY A 269 16.05 18.70 -26.85
CA GLY A 269 16.87 19.76 -27.43
C GLY A 269 16.74 21.12 -26.74
N ALA A 270 16.36 21.14 -25.46
CA ALA A 270 16.24 22.37 -24.68
C ALA A 270 17.61 22.97 -24.32
N ILE A 271 17.62 24.28 -24.11
CA ILE A 271 18.78 25.07 -23.72
C ILE A 271 18.75 25.24 -22.19
N PRO A 272 19.71 24.67 -21.44
CA PRO A 272 19.69 24.74 -19.98
C PRO A 272 20.23 26.06 -19.46
N VAL A 273 19.47 26.75 -18.62
CA VAL A 273 20.00 27.79 -17.72
C VAL A 273 20.21 27.16 -16.35
N TYR A 274 21.47 26.96 -15.97
CA TYR A 274 21.81 26.15 -14.82
C TYR A 274 21.61 26.86 -13.48
N LEU A 275 20.92 26.18 -12.56
CA LEU A 275 20.82 26.55 -11.15
C LEU A 275 21.96 25.85 -10.41
N ASN A 276 22.97 26.59 -9.95
CA ASN A 276 24.10 25.96 -9.27
C ASN A 276 23.85 25.81 -7.77
N PRO A 277 24.09 24.62 -7.20
CA PRO A 277 24.05 24.41 -5.77
C PRO A 277 25.30 24.99 -5.08
N THR A 278 25.15 25.22 -3.79
CA THR A 278 26.27 25.37 -2.86
C THR A 278 27.00 24.04 -2.67
N ARG A 279 28.22 24.09 -2.12
CA ARG A 279 29.01 22.88 -1.82
C ARG A 279 29.87 23.13 -0.58
N ASP A 280 29.93 22.16 0.32
CA ASP A 280 30.79 22.25 1.50
C ASP A 280 32.26 21.90 1.18
N ALA A 281 33.13 22.01 2.19
CA ALA A 281 34.54 21.67 2.05
C ALA A 281 34.79 20.17 1.76
N ASN A 282 33.86 19.29 2.15
CA ASN A 282 33.94 17.85 1.94
C ASN A 282 33.45 17.42 0.55
N GLY A 283 32.82 18.33 -0.20
CA GLY A 283 32.26 18.02 -1.51
C GLY A 283 30.80 17.59 -1.49
N ILE A 284 30.12 17.66 -0.33
CA ILE A 284 28.68 17.45 -0.25
C ILE A 284 27.98 18.62 -0.92
N ILE A 285 27.09 18.29 -1.86
CA ILE A 285 26.29 19.27 -2.58
C ILE A 285 25.16 19.76 -1.67
N GLY A 286 25.12 21.06 -1.45
CA GLY A 286 24.09 21.74 -0.67
C GLY A 286 22.90 22.18 -1.54
N PRO A 287 22.00 23.02 -1.00
CA PRO A 287 20.88 23.56 -1.77
C PRO A 287 21.33 24.52 -2.87
N ILE A 288 20.42 24.82 -3.80
CA ILE A 288 20.56 25.88 -4.81
C ILE A 288 20.89 27.20 -4.09
N ASP A 289 21.94 27.89 -4.56
CA ASP A 289 22.28 29.21 -4.03
C ASP A 289 21.15 30.20 -4.39
N TRP A 290 20.69 30.97 -3.39
CA TRP A 290 19.54 31.88 -3.49
C TRP A 290 19.63 32.84 -4.68
N ARG A 291 20.85 33.22 -5.11
CA ARG A 291 21.05 34.10 -6.26
C ARG A 291 20.50 33.50 -7.58
N TYR A 292 20.42 32.17 -7.68
CA TYR A 292 19.84 31.49 -8.85
C TYR A 292 18.32 31.44 -8.81
N LEU A 293 17.70 32.00 -7.77
CA LEU A 293 16.25 32.21 -7.66
C LEU A 293 15.87 33.69 -7.85
N ASP A 294 16.86 34.57 -8.01
CA ASP A 294 16.66 35.99 -8.30
C ASP A 294 16.41 36.22 -9.80
N GLU A 295 15.32 36.91 -10.12
CA GLU A 295 14.88 37.08 -11.50
C GLU A 295 15.88 37.88 -12.34
N ASP A 296 16.43 38.96 -11.80
CA ASP A 296 17.40 39.80 -12.49
C ASP A 296 18.67 39.01 -12.80
N TYR A 297 19.15 38.22 -11.83
CA TYR A 297 20.28 37.33 -12.02
C TYR A 297 20.03 36.27 -13.10
N ILE A 298 18.85 35.63 -13.09
CA ILE A 298 18.46 34.64 -14.11
C ILE A 298 18.38 35.28 -15.49
N ARG A 299 17.77 36.47 -15.62
CA ARG A 299 17.68 37.20 -16.89
C ARG A 299 19.06 37.58 -17.43
N GLU A 300 19.99 37.97 -16.56
CA GLU A 300 21.37 38.22 -16.95
C GLU A 300 22.07 36.93 -17.43
N GLN A 301 21.76 35.76 -16.85
CA GLN A 301 22.26 34.48 -17.36
C GLN A 301 21.76 34.21 -18.79
N ILE A 302 20.48 34.48 -19.08
CA ILE A 302 19.90 34.35 -20.43
C ILE A 302 20.65 35.27 -21.40
N ARG A 303 20.81 36.55 -21.05
CA ARG A 303 21.48 37.56 -21.89
C ARG A 303 22.89 37.16 -22.30
N ARG A 304 23.61 36.45 -21.41
CA ARG A 304 24.99 35.98 -21.64
C ARG A 304 25.07 34.54 -22.18
N HIS A 305 23.95 33.85 -22.37
CA HIS A 305 23.95 32.43 -22.67
C HIS A 305 24.35 32.15 -24.14
N PRO A 306 25.43 31.39 -24.41
CA PRO A 306 26.00 31.27 -25.75
C PRO A 306 25.12 30.53 -26.76
N LEU A 307 24.16 29.71 -26.27
CA LEU A 307 23.22 28.98 -27.11
C LEU A 307 21.91 29.74 -27.35
N VAL A 308 21.67 30.84 -26.63
CA VAL A 308 20.46 31.67 -26.83
C VAL A 308 20.73 32.64 -27.98
N ARG A 309 20.01 32.45 -29.08
CA ARG A 309 20.22 33.23 -30.33
C ARG A 309 19.40 34.50 -30.40
N ASP A 310 18.29 34.56 -29.68
CA ASP A 310 17.43 35.73 -29.65
C ASP A 310 17.93 36.72 -28.58
N PRO A 311 18.41 37.92 -28.97
CA PRO A 311 18.95 38.90 -28.05
C PRO A 311 17.92 39.51 -27.10
N GLU A 312 16.63 39.41 -27.42
CA GLU A 312 15.51 39.93 -26.61
C GLU A 312 14.87 38.81 -25.75
N ALA A 313 15.39 37.59 -25.81
CA ALA A 313 14.83 36.45 -25.09
C ALA A 313 14.75 36.67 -23.57
N TRP A 314 15.69 37.44 -23.00
CA TRP A 314 15.75 37.77 -21.58
C TRP A 314 14.70 38.79 -21.15
N GLU A 315 14.02 39.49 -22.06
CA GLU A 315 12.96 40.47 -21.75
C GLU A 315 11.56 39.84 -21.75
N ARG A 316 11.44 38.59 -22.22
CA ARG A 316 10.15 37.89 -22.31
C ARG A 316 9.52 37.77 -20.91
N PRO A 317 8.20 37.95 -20.75
CA PRO A 317 7.52 37.79 -19.45
C PRO A 317 7.70 36.40 -18.82
N ARG A 318 7.77 35.35 -19.65
CA ARG A 318 8.05 33.96 -19.25
C ARG A 318 9.06 33.36 -20.22
N PRO A 319 10.38 33.54 -19.99
CA PRO A 319 11.39 33.11 -20.94
C PRO A 319 11.58 31.59 -20.95
N PHE A 320 11.23 30.90 -19.86
CA PHE A 320 11.34 29.45 -19.71
C PHE A 320 10.05 28.72 -20.05
N ARG A 321 10.19 27.44 -20.40
CA ARG A 321 9.11 26.46 -20.42
C ARG A 321 9.16 25.57 -19.18
#